data_AF-A0A382P0Z1-F1
#
_entry.id   AF-A0A382P0Z1-F1
#
_cell.length_a   1.000
_cell.length_b   1.000
_cell.length_c   1.000
_cell.angle_alpha   90.00
_cell.angle_beta   90.00
_cell.angle_gamma   90.00
#
_symmetry.space_group_name_H-M   'P 1'
#
loop_
_entity.id
_entity.type
_entity.pdbx_description
1 polymer ?
#
loop_
_entity_poly.entity_id
_entity_poly.type
_entity_poly.pdbx_seq_one_letter_code
_entity_poly.pdbx_strand_id
1 'polypeptide(L)'
;MGKERVVVAMSGGVDSCVAAWLLKNDGYDVVGITMKLWSDTTPDSTPSYSKGCCTLEDIEDARRVCQIIGAPHYVMNFEKEFQSHVIDYFCDEYQKGRTPHPCLACNDKIKFDFLMQRVRALDVDYVATGHYARLERLGQDVRLLSGLDPMKDQSYALFNLRPEQTKHL
;
A
#
# COMPACT_ATOMS: atom_id res chain seq x y z
N MET A 1 19.18 -17.88 -12.95
CA MET A 1 17.99 -17.59 -12.12
C MET A 1 17.64 -16.14 -12.36
N GLY A 2 16.39 -15.85 -12.76
CA GLY A 2 15.93 -14.47 -12.93
C GLY A 2 15.91 -13.73 -11.60
N LYS A 3 15.91 -12.40 -11.64
CA LYS A 3 15.69 -11.58 -10.45
C LYS A 3 14.24 -11.79 -9.98
N GLU A 4 14.05 -12.04 -8.69
CA GLU A 4 12.71 -12.06 -8.10
C GLU A 4 12.05 -10.69 -8.28
N ARG A 5 10.78 -10.69 -8.67
CA ARG A 5 10.01 -9.48 -8.95
C ARG A 5 9.23 -9.04 -7.73
N VAL A 6 9.38 -7.76 -7.38
CA VAL A 6 8.71 -7.15 -6.24
C VAL A 6 7.88 -5.96 -6.69
N VAL A 7 6.59 -6.00 -6.41
CA VAL A 7 5.73 -4.83 -6.55
C VAL A 7 5.79 -4.02 -5.26
N VAL A 8 6.08 -2.72 -5.36
CA VAL A 8 6.04 -1.81 -4.22
C VAL A 8 4.80 -0.93 -4.32
N ALA A 9 3.94 -0.98 -3.31
CA ALA A 9 2.81 -0.07 -3.19
C ALA A 9 3.32 1.31 -2.77
N MET A 10 3.33 2.26 -3.70
CA MET A 10 3.92 3.58 -3.54
C MET A 10 2.85 4.66 -3.41
N SER A 11 2.84 5.33 -2.25
CA SER A 11 1.92 6.43 -1.97
C SER A 11 2.48 7.81 -2.31
N GLY A 12 3.69 7.88 -2.88
CA GLY A 12 4.46 9.14 -3.05
C GLY A 12 5.22 9.57 -1.79
N GLY A 13 4.86 9.01 -0.63
CA GLY A 13 5.53 9.27 0.64
C GLY A 13 6.93 8.64 0.73
N VAL A 14 7.80 9.27 1.53
CA VAL A 14 9.20 8.90 1.70
C VAL A 14 9.40 7.43 2.06
N ASP A 15 8.57 6.86 2.94
CA ASP A 15 8.74 5.47 3.40
C ASP A 15 8.62 4.47 2.24
N SER A 16 7.61 4.66 1.38
CA SER A 16 7.41 3.79 0.21
C SER A 16 8.48 3.99 -0.87
N CYS A 17 8.97 5.22 -1.01
CA CYS A 17 10.05 5.57 -1.93
C CYS A 17 11.39 4.96 -1.50
N VAL A 18 11.73 5.05 -0.21
CA VAL A 18 12.94 4.43 0.35
C VAL A 18 12.84 2.91 0.31
N ALA A 19 11.67 2.32 0.60
CA ALA A 19 11.47 0.88 0.49
C ALA A 19 11.74 0.38 -0.95
N ALA A 20 11.23 1.08 -1.97
CA ALA A 20 11.50 0.75 -3.37
C ALA A 20 12.99 0.85 -3.73
N TRP A 21 13.66 1.89 -3.24
CA TRP A 21 15.09 2.08 -3.45
C TRP A 21 15.93 0.97 -2.78
N LEU A 22 15.62 0.61 -1.53
CA LEU A 22 16.30 -0.47 -0.80
C LEU A 22 16.18 -1.81 -1.54
N LEU A 23 14.97 -2.19 -1.97
CA LEU A 23 14.75 -3.42 -2.73
C LEU A 23 15.48 -3.41 -4.09
N LYS A 24 15.51 -2.27 -4.76
CA LYS A 24 16.27 -2.13 -6.01
C LYS A 24 17.77 -2.33 -5.77
N ASN A 25 18.29 -1.75 -4.68
CA ASN A 25 19.69 -1.85 -4.28
C ASN A 25 20.07 -3.28 -3.88
N ASP A 26 19.15 -4.02 -3.26
CA ASP A 26 19.30 -5.44 -2.91
C ASP A 26 19.18 -6.37 -4.14
N GLY A 27 18.87 -5.82 -5.31
CA GLY A 27 18.97 -6.51 -6.59
C GLY A 27 17.66 -7.04 -7.17
N TYR A 28 16.52 -6.80 -6.51
CA TYR A 28 15.20 -7.22 -6.97
C TYR A 28 14.77 -6.51 -8.27
N ASP A 29 13.88 -7.16 -9.03
CA ASP A 29 13.16 -6.53 -10.14
C ASP A 29 11.95 -5.75 -9.61
N VAL A 30 12.18 -4.47 -9.28
CA VAL A 30 11.18 -3.60 -8.64
C VAL A 30 10.21 -3.02 -9.66
N VAL A 31 8.90 -3.07 -9.35
CA VAL A 31 7.82 -2.37 -10.05
C VAL A 31 7.07 -1.49 -9.05
N GLY A 32 6.98 -0.18 -9.30
CA GLY A 32 6.19 0.72 -8.46
C GLY A 32 4.72 0.74 -8.87
N ILE A 33 3.80 0.68 -7.92
CA ILE A 33 2.37 0.85 -8.16
C ILE A 33 1.80 1.89 -7.21
N THR A 34 1.16 2.91 -7.77
CA THR A 34 0.31 3.82 -7.00
C THR A 34 -1.16 3.44 -7.15
N MET A 35 -1.86 3.32 -6.03
CA MET A 35 -3.30 3.06 -6.03
C MET A 35 -4.04 4.39 -6.08
N LYS A 36 -4.90 4.59 -7.07
CA LYS A 36 -5.84 5.72 -7.10
C LYS A 36 -7.08 5.31 -6.29
N LEU A 37 -7.26 5.92 -5.13
CA LEU A 37 -8.34 5.58 -4.17
C LEU A 37 -9.51 6.56 -4.19
N TRP A 38 -9.28 7.81 -4.62
CA TRP A 38 -10.29 8.86 -4.65
C TRP A 38 -10.03 9.83 -5.81
N SER A 39 -11.08 10.43 -6.35
CA SER A 39 -10.98 11.63 -7.17
C SER A 39 -12.18 12.55 -6.93
N ASP A 40 -11.89 13.82 -6.64
CA ASP A 40 -12.91 14.86 -6.61
C ASP A 40 -13.38 15.11 -8.04
N THR A 41 -14.56 14.60 -8.37
CA THR A 41 -15.19 14.72 -9.69
C THR A 41 -16.37 15.69 -9.70
N THR A 42 -16.63 16.41 -8.60
CA THR A 42 -17.72 17.38 -8.51
C THR A 42 -17.34 18.71 -9.17
N PRO A 43 -18.10 19.22 -10.16
CA PRO A 43 -17.79 20.48 -10.85
C PRO A 43 -17.77 21.73 -9.96
N ASP A 44 -18.48 21.70 -8.82
CA ASP A 44 -18.64 22.82 -7.88
C ASP A 44 -17.87 22.65 -6.57
N SER A 45 -17.07 21.59 -6.41
CA SER A 45 -16.16 21.53 -5.27
C SER A 45 -15.04 22.53 -5.51
N THR A 46 -14.98 23.57 -4.67
CA THR A 46 -13.76 24.34 -4.47
C THR A 46 -12.60 23.34 -4.35
N PRO A 47 -11.44 23.57 -4.99
CA PRO A 47 -10.29 22.69 -4.84
C PRO A 47 -9.97 22.65 -3.35
N SER A 48 -10.41 21.56 -2.71
CA SER A 48 -10.18 21.38 -1.31
C SER A 48 -8.67 21.23 -1.20
N TYR A 49 -8.04 22.19 -0.52
CA TYR A 49 -6.68 22.07 -0.01
C TYR A 49 -6.54 20.91 1.00
N SER A 50 -7.46 19.93 1.00
CA SER A 50 -7.24 18.66 1.65
C SER A 50 -6.11 17.97 0.93
N LYS A 51 -5.01 17.79 1.66
CA LYS A 51 -3.97 16.78 1.42
C LYS A 51 -4.61 15.39 1.38
N GLY A 52 -5.36 15.11 0.32
CA GLY A 52 -6.00 13.82 0.09
C GLY A 52 -4.91 12.77 -0.10
N CYS A 53 -5.17 11.56 0.38
CA CYS A 53 -4.35 10.42 0.02
C CYS A 53 -4.54 10.21 -1.50
N CYS A 54 -3.46 10.29 -2.29
CA CYS A 54 -3.45 10.11 -3.76
C CYS A 54 -3.73 11.37 -4.59
N THR A 55 -3.06 12.48 -4.27
CA THR A 55 -3.03 13.63 -5.17
C THR A 55 -2.28 13.32 -6.47
N LEU A 56 -2.48 14.14 -7.51
CA LEU A 56 -1.64 14.09 -8.72
C LEU A 56 -0.16 14.29 -8.40
N GLU A 57 0.15 15.11 -7.39
CA GLU A 57 1.52 15.33 -6.90
C GLU A 57 2.13 14.05 -6.31
N ASP A 58 1.38 13.31 -5.49
CA ASP A 58 1.85 12.04 -4.90
C ASP A 58 2.16 10.98 -5.97
N ILE A 59 1.30 10.89 -7.00
CA ILE A 59 1.51 9.98 -8.14
C ILE A 59 2.78 10.36 -8.89
N GLU A 60 2.98 11.66 -9.12
CA GLU A 60 4.12 12.20 -9.82
C GLU A 60 5.43 12.01 -9.03
N ASP A 61 5.40 12.15 -7.71
CA ASP A 61 6.55 11.90 -6.83
C ASP A 61 6.93 10.41 -6.82
N ALA A 62 5.95 9.51 -6.73
CA ALA A 62 6.20 8.07 -6.86
C ALA A 62 6.81 7.72 -8.23
N ARG A 63 6.26 8.30 -9.31
CA ARG A 63 6.77 8.13 -10.67
C ARG A 63 8.22 8.61 -10.79
N ARG A 64 8.53 9.79 -10.25
CA ARG A 64 9.88 10.38 -10.30
C ARG A 64 10.89 9.52 -9.56
N VAL A 65 10.54 8.98 -8.39
CA VAL A 65 11.41 8.04 -7.66
C VAL A 65 11.65 6.77 -8.46
N CYS A 66 10.61 6.17 -9.05
CA CYS A 66 10.75 5.02 -9.93
C CYS A 66 11.70 5.28 -11.11
N GLN A 67 11.64 6.46 -11.72
CA GLN A 67 12.56 6.85 -12.79
C GLN A 67 14.01 6.93 -12.32
N ILE A 68 14.26 7.52 -11.14
CA ILE A 68 15.60 7.63 -10.56
C ILE A 68 16.21 6.24 -10.31
N ILE A 69 15.41 5.29 -9.82
CA ILE A 69 15.87 3.93 -9.51
C ILE A 69 15.82 2.98 -10.72
N GLY A 70 15.39 3.45 -11.89
CA GLY A 70 15.24 2.63 -13.10
C GLY A 70 14.22 1.50 -12.93
N ALA A 71 13.05 1.79 -12.36
CA ALA A 71 11.92 0.90 -12.20
C ALA A 71 10.70 1.42 -12.99
N PRO A 72 9.87 0.53 -13.59
CA PRO A 72 8.58 0.94 -14.13
C PRO A 72 7.62 1.37 -13.01
N HIS A 73 6.72 2.30 -13.33
CA HIS A 73 5.67 2.78 -12.44
C HIS A 73 4.32 2.71 -13.12
N TYR A 74 3.30 2.22 -12.40
CA TYR A 74 1.93 2.12 -12.87
C TYR A 74 0.95 2.72 -11.87
N VAL A 75 -0.20 3.16 -12.37
CA VAL A 75 -1.31 3.61 -11.55
C VAL A 75 -2.47 2.63 -11.71
N MET A 76 -2.98 2.12 -10.60
CA MET A 76 -4.13 1.22 -10.57
C MET A 76 -5.31 1.89 -9.89
N ASN A 77 -6.46 1.91 -10.56
CA ASN A 77 -7.69 2.47 -10.00
C ASN A 77 -8.37 1.47 -9.07
N PHE A 78 -8.60 1.88 -7.82
CA PHE A 78 -9.32 1.13 -6.78
C PHE A 78 -10.43 1.97 -6.14
N GLU A 79 -10.94 3.01 -6.82
CA GLU A 79 -11.94 3.92 -6.27
C GLU A 79 -13.23 3.19 -5.87
N LYS A 80 -13.67 2.21 -6.69
CA LYS A 80 -14.88 1.42 -6.40
C LYS A 80 -14.70 0.53 -5.18
N GLU A 81 -13.56 -0.15 -5.11
CA GLU A 81 -13.20 -1.02 -3.99
C GLU A 81 -13.02 -0.22 -2.70
N PHE A 82 -12.37 0.95 -2.78
CA PHE A 82 -12.19 1.86 -1.65
C PHE A 82 -13.52 2.44 -1.16
N GLN A 83 -14.40 2.88 -2.06
CA GLN A 83 -15.74 3.35 -1.70
C GLN A 83 -16.50 2.26 -0.93
N SER A 84 -16.62 1.08 -1.50
CA SER A 84 -17.42 -0.02 -0.94
C SER A 84 -16.87 -0.62 0.35
N HIS A 85 -15.55 -0.76 0.48
CA HIS A 85 -14.94 -1.49 1.60
C HIS A 85 -14.37 -0.59 2.69
N VAL A 86 -14.17 0.70 2.42
CA VAL A 86 -13.60 1.64 3.39
C VAL A 86 -14.58 2.75 3.71
N ILE A 87 -15.10 3.46 2.70
CA ILE A 87 -15.97 4.63 2.93
C ILE A 87 -17.36 4.21 3.40
N ASP A 88 -18.00 3.27 2.70
CA ASP A 88 -19.36 2.80 3.06
C ASP A 88 -19.36 2.16 4.46
N TYR A 89 -18.34 1.34 4.77
CA TYR A 89 -18.09 0.81 6.11
C TYR A 89 -17.93 1.92 7.15
N PHE A 90 -17.09 2.91 6.86
CA PHE A 90 -16.85 4.03 7.79
C PHE A 90 -18.14 4.78 8.10
N CYS A 91 -18.92 5.15 7.07
CA CYS A 91 -20.18 5.86 7.25
C CYS A 91 -21.23 5.02 8.03
N ASP A 92 -21.37 3.74 7.70
CA ASP A 92 -22.31 2.83 8.36
C ASP A 92 -21.98 2.63 9.85
N GLU A 93 -20.70 2.51 10.22
CA GLU A 93 -20.30 2.40 11.61
C GLU A 93 -20.58 3.68 12.42
N TYR A 94 -20.37 4.85 11.81
CA TYR A 94 -20.74 6.13 12.43
C TYR A 94 -22.26 6.27 12.60
N GLN A 95 -23.06 5.83 11.64
CA GLN A 95 -24.52 5.82 11.77
C GLN A 95 -25.00 4.94 12.95
N LYS A 96 -24.22 3.92 13.29
CA LYS A 96 -24.46 3.04 14.46
C LYS A 96 -23.86 3.57 15.77
N GLY A 97 -23.32 4.79 15.78
CA GLY A 97 -22.72 5.41 16.95
C GLY A 97 -21.38 4.81 17.38
N ARG A 98 -20.66 4.15 16.46
CA ARG A 98 -19.32 3.59 16.71
C ARG A 98 -18.23 4.47 16.11
N THR A 99 -17.00 4.26 16.56
CA THR A 99 -15.80 4.92 16.02
C THR A 99 -14.99 3.92 15.19
N PRO A 100 -15.20 3.83 13.86
CA PRO A 100 -14.47 2.92 13.00
C PRO A 100 -13.02 3.37 12.76
N HIS A 101 -12.15 2.40 12.42
CA HIS A 101 -10.77 2.67 12.00
C HIS A 101 -10.58 2.37 10.51
N PRO A 102 -10.73 3.36 9.60
CA PRO A 102 -10.73 3.13 8.15
C PRO A 102 -9.39 2.62 7.61
N CYS A 103 -8.26 3.00 8.22
CA CYS A 103 -6.95 2.51 7.78
C CYS A 103 -6.79 0.98 7.96
N LEU A 104 -7.43 0.38 8.97
CA LEU A 104 -7.39 -1.07 9.17
C LEU A 104 -8.16 -1.78 8.04
N ALA A 105 -9.32 -1.24 7.66
CA ALA A 105 -10.10 -1.73 6.53
C ALA A 105 -9.34 -1.55 5.20
N CYS A 106 -8.68 -0.39 5.01
CA CYS A 106 -7.86 -0.12 3.82
C CYS A 106 -6.68 -1.10 3.71
N ASN A 107 -5.95 -1.36 4.80
CA ASN A 107 -4.87 -2.33 4.79
C ASN A 107 -5.40 -3.75 4.49
N ASP A 108 -6.42 -4.22 5.21
CA ASP A 108 -6.99 -5.56 5.01
C ASP A 108 -7.55 -5.75 3.58
N LYS A 109 -8.45 -4.87 3.14
CA LYS A 109 -9.19 -5.05 1.88
C LYS A 109 -8.46 -4.52 0.67
N ILE A 110 -7.85 -3.34 0.74
CA ILE A 110 -7.29 -2.70 -0.45
C ILE A 110 -5.86 -3.18 -0.70
N LYS A 111 -4.96 -2.96 0.26
CA LYS A 111 -3.52 -3.25 0.06
C LYS A 111 -3.20 -4.74 0.05
N PHE A 112 -3.77 -5.50 1.00
CA PHE A 112 -3.41 -6.90 1.17
C PHE A 112 -4.43 -7.87 0.58
N ASP A 113 -5.55 -7.39 0.02
CA ASP A 113 -6.46 -8.24 -0.75
C ASP A 113 -6.48 -7.82 -2.23
N PHE A 114 -7.16 -6.72 -2.58
CA PHE A 114 -7.36 -6.33 -3.98
C PHE A 114 -6.05 -6.08 -4.73
N LEU A 115 -5.09 -5.35 -4.17
CA LEU A 115 -3.79 -5.14 -4.80
C LEU A 115 -3.06 -6.46 -4.98
N MET A 116 -2.99 -7.30 -3.94
CA MET A 116 -2.32 -8.60 -4.01
C MET A 116 -2.95 -9.55 -5.03
N GLN A 117 -4.28 -9.54 -5.18
CA GLN A 117 -4.96 -10.32 -6.22
C GLN A 117 -4.57 -9.83 -7.62
N ARG A 118 -4.57 -8.50 -7.85
CA ARG A 118 -4.22 -7.93 -9.16
C ARG A 118 -2.77 -8.18 -9.54
N VAL A 119 -1.83 -8.07 -8.60
CA VAL A 119 -0.40 -8.24 -8.89
C VAL A 119 0.01 -9.70 -8.99
N ARG A 120 -0.70 -10.64 -8.33
CA ARG A 120 -0.50 -12.07 -8.56
C ARG A 120 -0.82 -12.48 -10.00
N ALA A 121 -1.75 -11.79 -10.66
CA ALA A 121 -2.02 -12.00 -12.07
C ALA A 121 -0.88 -11.51 -13.00
N LEU A 122 0.12 -10.79 -12.45
CA LEU A 122 1.25 -10.22 -13.18
C LEU A 122 2.57 -10.97 -12.96
N ASP A 123 2.52 -12.20 -12.43
CA ASP A 123 3.69 -13.06 -12.18
C ASP A 123 4.74 -12.36 -11.30
N VAL A 124 4.28 -11.92 -10.13
CA VAL A 124 5.06 -11.19 -9.12
C VAL A 124 5.31 -12.11 -7.93
N ASP A 125 6.56 -12.15 -7.44
CA ASP A 125 6.96 -12.99 -6.32
C ASP A 125 6.54 -12.38 -4.98
N TYR A 126 6.75 -11.07 -4.82
CA TYR A 126 6.50 -10.35 -3.56
C TYR A 126 5.80 -8.99 -3.73
N VAL A 127 5.13 -8.54 -2.67
CA VAL A 127 4.53 -7.22 -2.53
C VAL A 127 5.12 -6.52 -1.32
N ALA A 128 5.73 -5.35 -1.53
CA ALA A 128 6.27 -4.52 -0.48
C ALA A 128 5.47 -3.24 -0.30
N THR A 129 5.55 -2.66 0.90
CA THR A 129 4.92 -1.38 1.25
C THR A 129 5.87 -0.56 2.11
N GLY A 130 5.60 0.73 2.28
CA GLY A 130 6.35 1.59 3.19
C GLY A 130 5.96 1.47 4.68
N HIS A 131 5.30 0.40 5.11
CA HIS A 131 4.92 0.28 6.52
C HIS A 131 6.15 0.05 7.41
N TYR A 132 6.24 0.79 8.51
CA TYR A 132 7.30 0.60 9.50
C TYR A 132 6.95 -0.53 10.48
N ALA A 133 7.15 -1.75 10.01
CA ALA A 133 7.03 -3.00 10.75
C ALA A 133 8.05 -4.00 10.19
N ARG A 134 8.19 -5.17 10.83
CA ARG A 134 9.15 -6.18 10.39
C ARG A 134 8.47 -7.53 10.19
N LEU A 135 9.03 -8.32 9.29
CA LEU A 135 8.67 -9.71 9.10
C LEU A 135 9.87 -10.59 9.47
N GLU A 136 9.63 -11.61 10.26
CA GLU A 136 10.61 -12.66 10.57
C GLU A 136 10.17 -13.96 9.92
N ARG A 137 11.03 -14.51 9.05
CA ARG A 137 10.79 -15.78 8.36
C ARG A 137 11.48 -16.92 9.13
N LEU A 138 10.68 -17.85 9.64
CA LEU A 138 11.11 -19.06 10.36
C LEU A 138 10.67 -20.28 9.55
N GLY A 139 11.44 -20.63 8.51
CA GLY A 139 11.06 -21.68 7.57
C GLY A 139 9.86 -21.24 6.72
N GLN A 140 8.74 -21.96 6.82
CA GLN A 140 7.49 -21.62 6.13
C GLN A 140 6.61 -20.62 6.89
N ASP A 141 6.91 -20.39 8.17
CA ASP A 141 6.17 -19.46 9.01
C ASP A 141 6.74 -18.05 8.89
N VAL A 142 5.84 -17.07 8.78
CA VAL A 142 6.20 -15.66 8.76
C VAL A 142 5.51 -14.97 9.93
N ARG A 143 6.28 -14.28 10.77
CA ARG A 143 5.80 -13.56 11.94
C ARG A 143 5.86 -12.06 11.69
N LEU A 144 4.76 -11.36 12.01
CA LEU A 144 4.74 -9.90 12.08
C LEU A 144 5.37 -9.47 13.41
N LEU A 145 6.40 -8.63 13.31
CA LEU A 145 7.10 -8.03 14.45
C LEU A 145 6.94 -6.51 14.41
N SER A 146 6.97 -5.88 15.58
CA SER A 146 7.01 -4.42 15.68
C SER A 146 8.29 -3.85 15.04
N GLY A 147 8.16 -2.63 14.53
CA GLY A 147 9.28 -1.77 14.14
C GLY A 147 10.28 -1.59 15.28
N LEU A 148 11.52 -1.27 14.95
CA LEU A 148 12.59 -1.10 15.95
C LEU A 148 12.36 0.11 16.85
N ASP A 149 11.75 1.16 16.31
CA ASP A 149 11.31 2.33 17.07
C ASP A 149 9.82 2.15 17.45
N PRO A 150 9.51 1.94 18.74
CA PRO A 150 8.13 1.74 19.19
C PRO A 150 7.22 2.95 18.94
N MET A 151 7.77 4.17 18.82
CA MET A 151 6.98 5.38 18.56
C MET A 151 6.62 5.56 17.10
N LYS A 152 7.22 4.76 16.21
CA LYS A 152 6.94 4.75 14.77
C LYS A 152 6.32 3.44 14.31
N ASP A 153 6.20 2.45 15.19
CA ASP A 153 5.69 1.12 14.84
C ASP A 153 4.28 1.19 14.23
N GLN A 154 4.11 0.50 13.11
CA GLN A 154 2.85 0.39 12.39
C GLN A 154 2.31 -1.04 12.38
N SER A 155 2.87 -1.97 13.19
CA SER A 155 2.39 -3.35 13.28
C SER A 155 0.90 -3.44 13.67
N TYR A 156 0.41 -2.51 14.49
CA TYR A 156 -1.02 -2.39 14.82
C TYR A 156 -1.89 -2.26 13.57
N ALA A 157 -1.45 -1.49 12.57
CA ALA A 157 -2.20 -1.28 11.33
C ALA A 157 -2.23 -2.53 10.42
N LEU A 158 -1.40 -3.53 10.73
CA LEU A 158 -1.18 -4.75 9.97
C LEU A 158 -1.71 -6.01 10.68
N PHE A 159 -2.43 -5.85 11.80
CA PHE A 159 -2.84 -6.98 12.64
C PHE A 159 -3.75 -8.01 11.94
N ASN A 160 -4.46 -7.61 10.88
CA ASN A 160 -5.33 -8.47 10.09
C ASN A 160 -4.61 -9.31 9.02
N LEU A 161 -3.28 -9.18 8.90
CA LEU A 161 -2.49 -9.96 7.94
C LEU A 161 -2.65 -11.47 8.21
N ARG A 162 -3.07 -12.19 7.18
CA ARG A 162 -3.25 -13.64 7.21
C ARG A 162 -1.93 -14.34 6.84
N PRO A 163 -1.65 -15.54 7.39
CA PRO A 163 -0.44 -16.29 7.07
C PRO A 163 -0.20 -16.55 5.57
N GLU A 164 -1.29 -16.67 4.79
CA GLU A 164 -1.21 -16.83 3.33
C GLU A 164 -0.75 -15.55 2.61
N GLN A 165 -1.05 -14.39 3.19
CA GLN A 165 -0.64 -13.09 2.66
C GLN A 165 0.83 -12.84 2.93
N THR A 166 1.29 -13.13 4.15
CA THR A 166 2.66 -12.86 4.60
C THR A 166 3.74 -13.65 3.86
N LYS A 167 3.39 -14.76 3.20
CA LYS A 167 4.34 -15.53 2.38
C LYS A 167 4.88 -14.72 1.20
N HIS A 168 4.05 -13.82 0.67
CA HIS A 168 4.33 -12.98 -0.50
C HIS A 168 4.64 -11.52 -0.12
N LEU A 169 4.98 -11.24 1.15
CA LEU A 169 5.40 -9.92 1.61
C LEU A 169 6.91 -9.81 1.80
#